data_AF-A0A8C1IGL0-F1
#
_entry.id   AF-A0A8C1IGL0-F1
#
_cell.length_a   1.000
_cell.length_b   1.000
_cell.length_c   1.000
_cell.angle_alpha   90.00
_cell.angle_beta   90.00
_cell.angle_gamma   90.00
#
_symmetry.space_group_name_H-M   'P 1'
#
loop_
_entity.id
_entity.type
_entity.pdbx_description
1 polymer ?
#
loop_
_entity_poly.entity_id
_entity_poly.type
_entity_poly.pdbx_seq_one_letter_code
_entity_poly.pdbx_strand_id
1 'polypeptide(L)'
;MTNRACASTYMKAGWILYRRVSVLGTERTLNSTMSSSEEYINGHVHLEESDMCESDGKLFLTEAFSVIMEEILHKGTDSKEKVCEWKDPDQLRALLDLDLREHGESHEQLLQRVQDVARYSVKTCHPRFFNQLFAGVDYHALTGRLLTETLNTSQYTYEVAPVFVLMEEEVLRKLRSLVGWSEGDGIFCPGGSMSNMYAMNIARYWAFPQVKTQGLWATPRMAIFTSQQSHYSMKKAAAFLGIGTDNIFIVQADESGSMIPEDLEAKIMQAKSKDAVPFFVNATAGTTVQGAFDPLNHIADISERNGMWMHIDAAWGGSVLFSKKHKHLVSGIERANSVTWNPHKMLLTGLQCSVILFRDTTNLLMHCHSANATYLFQQDKFYDTSLDTGDKSIQCGRKVDCLKLWLMWKAIGTHGLSERVDKAFALASVSDWLKCMWLFPLLSVSLSLSLSLSLSLSLSLSFSLSFSLSFSLSLSCPLTLSLSPFLSFLFKA
;
A
#
# COMPACT_ATOMS: atom_id res chain seq x y z
N MET A 1 12.30 -47.02 6.93
CA MET A 1 10.96 -46.63 7.40
C MET A 1 11.06 -46.21 8.86
N THR A 2 11.33 -44.93 9.15
CA THR A 2 11.23 -44.28 10.48
C THR A 2 11.70 -42.84 10.30
N ASN A 3 10.79 -41.94 9.92
CA ASN A 3 10.95 -40.48 10.08
C ASN A 3 9.68 -39.68 9.74
N ARG A 4 8.62 -40.32 9.20
CA ARG A 4 7.32 -39.66 8.99
C ARG A 4 6.49 -39.47 10.27
N ALA A 5 6.77 -40.21 11.34
CA ALA A 5 6.00 -40.11 12.59
C ALA A 5 6.32 -38.85 13.40
N CYS A 6 7.57 -38.37 13.37
CA CYS A 6 8.01 -37.27 14.24
C CYS A 6 7.43 -35.90 13.78
N ALA A 7 7.41 -35.63 12.46
CA ALA A 7 6.85 -34.39 11.91
C ALA A 7 5.34 -34.25 12.14
N SER A 8 4.60 -35.38 12.14
CA SER A 8 3.16 -35.42 12.45
C SER A 8 2.87 -35.05 13.91
N THR A 9 3.70 -35.49 14.85
CA THR A 9 3.55 -35.19 16.28
C THR A 9 3.83 -33.73 16.59
N TYR A 10 4.83 -33.11 15.96
CA TYR A 10 5.12 -31.67 16.14
C TYR A 10 4.06 -30.76 15.51
N MET A 11 3.52 -31.10 14.33
CA MET A 11 2.39 -30.34 13.77
C MET A 11 1.13 -30.48 14.63
N LYS A 12 0.81 -31.70 15.11
CA LYS A 12 -0.32 -31.92 16.03
C LYS A 12 -0.14 -31.18 17.36
N ALA A 13 1.07 -31.15 17.91
CA ALA A 13 1.38 -30.37 19.10
C ALA A 13 1.21 -28.86 18.87
N GLY A 14 1.60 -28.34 17.69
CA GLY A 14 1.36 -26.95 17.30
C GLY A 14 -0.13 -26.60 17.18
N TRP A 15 -0.95 -27.50 16.61
CA TRP A 15 -2.41 -27.34 16.54
C TRP A 15 -3.09 -27.41 17.93
N ILE A 16 -2.58 -28.26 18.83
CA ILE A 16 -3.06 -28.35 20.23
C ILE A 16 -2.64 -27.11 21.03
N LEU A 17 -1.43 -26.57 20.79
CA LEU A 17 -0.96 -25.33 21.40
C LEU A 17 -1.81 -24.14 20.92
N TYR A 18 -2.18 -24.08 19.63
CA TYR A 18 -3.06 -23.03 19.09
C TYR A 18 -4.45 -23.03 19.72
N ARG A 19 -4.96 -24.19 20.17
CA ARG A 19 -6.18 -24.29 20.98
C ARG A 19 -5.98 -24.00 22.47
N ARG A 20 -4.75 -24.08 23.00
CA ARG A 20 -4.42 -23.88 24.42
C ARG A 20 -3.90 -22.49 24.78
N VAL A 21 -3.32 -21.75 23.84
CA VAL A 21 -2.75 -20.41 24.09
C VAL A 21 -3.83 -19.37 24.46
N SER A 22 -5.11 -19.67 24.25
CA SER A 22 -6.22 -18.82 24.68
C SER A 22 -6.48 -18.83 26.21
N VAL A 23 -5.72 -19.56 27.03
CA VAL A 23 -6.19 -20.02 28.36
C VAL A 23 -5.19 -19.86 29.53
N LEU A 24 -4.14 -19.02 29.47
CA LEU A 24 -3.25 -18.88 30.65
C LEU A 24 -3.10 -17.42 31.10
N GLY A 25 -3.97 -17.04 32.05
CA GLY A 25 -3.89 -15.82 32.87
C GLY A 25 -3.28 -16.09 34.24
N THR A 26 -2.77 -15.03 34.86
CA THR A 26 -1.87 -14.94 36.03
C THR A 26 -2.41 -15.49 37.36
N GLU A 27 -1.61 -16.29 38.09
CA GLU A 27 -1.83 -16.58 39.51
C GLU A 27 -1.10 -15.56 40.42
N ARG A 28 -1.83 -14.94 41.36
CA ARG A 28 -1.26 -14.23 42.52
C ARG A 28 -1.25 -15.17 43.73
N THR A 29 -0.09 -15.30 44.36
CA THR A 29 0.14 -16.08 45.58
C THR A 29 -0.53 -15.45 46.81
N LEU A 30 -1.46 -16.18 47.42
CA LEU A 30 -1.92 -15.96 48.80
C LEU A 30 -1.50 -17.14 49.67
N ASN A 31 -0.70 -16.84 50.69
CA ASN A 31 -0.29 -17.78 51.74
C ASN A 31 -1.47 -18.17 52.62
N SER A 32 -1.75 -19.47 52.77
CA SER A 32 -2.27 -20.02 54.03
C SER A 32 -1.99 -21.51 54.17
N THR A 33 -1.37 -21.86 55.29
CA THR A 33 -1.15 -23.18 55.88
C THR A 33 -2.42 -24.03 56.00
N MET A 34 -2.38 -25.33 55.67
CA MET A 34 -2.96 -26.44 56.46
C MET A 34 -2.59 -27.82 55.88
N SER A 35 -2.69 -28.84 56.72
CA SER A 35 -1.97 -30.11 56.76
C SER A 35 -2.59 -31.29 56.01
N SER A 36 -1.72 -32.18 55.53
CA SER A 36 -1.82 -33.66 55.41
C SER A 36 -3.19 -34.35 55.37
N SER A 37 -3.49 -34.99 54.23
CA SER A 37 -3.84 -36.42 54.14
C SER A 37 -4.06 -36.80 52.67
N GLU A 38 -3.26 -37.75 52.16
CA GLU A 38 -3.43 -38.36 50.84
C GLU A 38 -4.58 -39.38 50.89
N GLU A 39 -5.61 -39.20 50.06
CA GLU A 39 -6.56 -40.24 49.70
C GLU A 39 -6.83 -40.18 48.19
N TYR A 40 -6.33 -41.18 47.48
CA TYR A 40 -6.53 -41.40 46.05
C TYR A 40 -7.97 -41.85 45.79
N ILE A 41 -8.81 -40.98 45.23
CA ILE A 41 -10.11 -41.35 44.67
C ILE A 41 -10.29 -40.67 43.31
N ASN A 42 -10.68 -41.48 42.31
CA ASN A 42 -11.05 -41.12 40.94
C ASN A 42 -11.78 -39.77 40.85
N GLY A 43 -11.07 -38.75 40.36
CA GLY A 43 -11.64 -37.44 40.05
C GLY A 43 -11.51 -37.16 38.56
N HIS A 44 -12.64 -37.10 37.85
CA HIS A 44 -12.74 -36.22 36.69
C HIS A 44 -12.41 -34.81 37.20
N VAL A 45 -11.23 -34.31 36.86
CA VAL A 45 -10.88 -32.90 37.10
C VAL A 45 -11.75 -32.08 36.14
N HIS A 46 -12.92 -31.67 36.62
CA HIS A 46 -13.55 -30.46 36.10
C HIS A 46 -12.65 -29.30 36.50
N LEU A 47 -11.79 -28.87 35.58
CA LEU A 47 -11.14 -27.56 35.68
C LEU A 47 -12.25 -26.53 35.51
N GLU A 48 -12.77 -25.98 36.61
CA GLU A 48 -13.56 -24.74 36.62
C GLU A 48 -12.64 -23.55 36.31
N GLU A 49 -12.02 -23.55 35.13
CA GLU A 49 -11.19 -22.48 34.61
C GLU A 49 -11.70 -22.12 33.20
N SER A 50 -12.71 -21.25 33.12
CA SER A 50 -13.16 -20.71 31.83
C SER A 50 -13.69 -19.28 31.85
N ASP A 51 -14.20 -18.76 32.98
CA ASP A 51 -14.99 -17.52 32.92
C ASP A 51 -14.21 -16.25 33.25
N MET A 52 -13.21 -16.32 34.15
CA MET A 52 -12.42 -15.14 34.59
C MET A 52 -11.50 -14.58 33.49
N CYS A 53 -10.81 -15.45 32.75
CA CYS A 53 -9.90 -15.03 31.67
C CYS A 53 -10.67 -14.45 30.47
N GLU A 54 -11.89 -14.95 30.22
CA GLU A 54 -12.75 -14.44 29.16
C GLU A 54 -13.38 -13.08 29.54
N SER A 55 -13.76 -12.88 30.81
CA SER A 55 -14.25 -11.57 31.27
C SER A 55 -13.17 -10.50 31.25
N ASP A 56 -11.94 -10.82 31.68
CA ASP A 56 -10.83 -9.87 31.69
C ASP A 56 -10.43 -9.46 30.27
N GLY A 57 -10.37 -10.43 29.34
CA GLY A 57 -10.09 -10.15 27.94
C GLY A 57 -11.15 -9.26 27.26
N LYS A 58 -12.43 -9.48 27.56
CA LYS A 58 -13.54 -8.63 27.06
C LYS A 58 -13.50 -7.23 27.64
N LEU A 59 -13.17 -7.10 28.93
CA LEU A 59 -13.00 -5.81 29.59
C LEU A 59 -11.86 -5.03 28.93
N PHE A 60 -10.68 -5.66 28.80
CA PHE A 60 -9.52 -5.02 28.15
C PHE A 60 -9.84 -4.59 26.71
N LEU A 61 -10.50 -5.43 25.93
CA LEU A 61 -10.91 -5.08 24.57
C LEU A 61 -11.84 -3.85 24.56
N THR A 62 -12.78 -3.77 25.49
CA THR A 62 -13.73 -2.65 25.59
C THR A 62 -13.03 -1.34 25.94
N GLU A 63 -12.11 -1.38 26.91
CA GLU A 63 -11.36 -0.19 27.34
C GLU A 63 -10.35 0.25 26.28
N ALA A 64 -9.62 -0.69 25.68
CA ALA A 64 -8.70 -0.40 24.58
C ALA A 64 -9.46 0.19 23.37
N PHE A 65 -10.65 -0.33 23.05
CA PHE A 65 -11.48 0.23 21.99
C PHE A 65 -11.96 1.65 22.33
N SER A 66 -12.26 1.93 23.60
CA SER A 66 -12.60 3.28 24.05
C SER A 66 -11.43 4.26 23.84
N VAL A 67 -10.20 3.83 24.11
CA VAL A 67 -8.99 4.63 23.80
C VAL A 67 -8.85 4.87 22.30
N ILE A 68 -9.08 3.87 21.45
CA ILE A 68 -9.04 4.01 19.99
C ILE A 68 -10.07 5.04 19.51
N MET A 69 -11.31 4.95 20.02
CA MET A 69 -12.39 5.87 19.67
C MET A 69 -12.02 7.32 20.02
N GLU A 70 -11.49 7.55 21.22
CA GLU A 70 -11.17 8.90 21.69
C GLU A 70 -9.88 9.45 21.07
N GLU A 71 -8.76 8.74 21.20
CA GLU A 71 -7.43 9.28 20.82
C GLU A 71 -7.20 9.27 19.30
N ILE A 72 -7.75 8.29 18.58
CA ILE A 72 -7.46 8.10 17.16
C ILE A 72 -8.59 8.63 16.29
N LEU A 73 -9.84 8.29 16.61
CA LEU A 73 -10.98 8.62 15.74
C LEU A 73 -11.59 9.98 16.05
N HIS A 74 -11.66 10.38 17.31
CA HIS A 74 -12.13 11.71 17.72
C HIS A 74 -10.99 12.73 17.61
N LYS A 75 -9.99 12.68 18.50
CA LYS A 75 -8.89 13.65 18.51
C LYS A 75 -8.05 13.60 17.23
N GLY A 76 -7.71 12.42 16.74
CA GLY A 76 -6.87 12.26 15.55
C GLY A 76 -7.47 12.85 14.27
N THR A 77 -8.78 13.07 14.20
CA THR A 77 -9.45 13.69 13.04
C THR A 77 -9.82 15.16 13.25
N ASP A 78 -9.66 15.70 14.47
CA ASP A 78 -9.87 17.13 14.74
C ASP A 78 -8.69 17.96 14.24
N SER A 79 -8.98 18.93 13.36
CA SER A 79 -8.00 19.88 12.82
C SER A 79 -7.33 20.80 13.84
N LYS A 80 -7.84 20.87 15.08
CA LYS A 80 -7.24 21.62 16.19
C LYS A 80 -6.16 20.83 16.92
N GLU A 81 -6.15 19.51 16.77
CA GLU A 81 -5.17 18.63 17.39
C GLU A 81 -3.86 18.59 16.60
N LYS A 82 -2.84 17.98 17.20
CA LYS A 82 -1.54 17.78 16.53
C LYS A 82 -1.60 16.59 15.58
N VAL A 83 -1.05 16.76 14.37
CA VAL A 83 -0.81 15.65 13.41
C VAL A 83 0.13 14.60 14.03
N CYS A 84 1.13 15.04 14.79
CA CYS A 84 2.04 14.16 15.51
C CYS A 84 2.62 14.87 16.75
N GLU A 85 2.94 14.09 17.79
CA GLU A 85 3.75 14.54 18.91
C GLU A 85 5.18 13.99 18.72
N TRP A 86 6.03 14.75 18.02
CA TRP A 86 7.40 14.33 17.72
C TRP A 86 8.22 14.11 19.01
N LYS A 87 8.98 13.01 19.03
CA LYS A 87 10.01 12.68 20.03
C LYS A 87 11.21 12.09 19.29
N ASP A 88 12.41 12.44 19.73
CA ASP A 88 13.62 11.80 19.20
C ASP A 88 13.65 10.30 19.59
N PRO A 89 14.31 9.42 18.80
CA PRO A 89 14.24 7.97 19.01
C PRO A 89 14.57 7.50 20.43
N ASP A 90 15.59 8.08 21.07
CA ASP A 90 15.99 7.69 22.43
C ASP A 90 14.97 8.15 23.49
N GLN A 91 14.38 9.35 23.29
CA GLN A 91 13.30 9.82 24.16
C GLN A 91 12.06 8.93 24.02
N LEU A 92 11.70 8.56 22.80
CA LEU A 92 10.53 7.69 22.55
C LEU A 92 10.75 6.28 23.11
N ARG A 93 11.95 5.73 22.99
CA ARG A 93 12.31 4.43 23.58
C ARG A 93 12.14 4.46 25.11
N ALA A 94 12.62 5.51 25.76
CA ALA A 94 12.47 5.68 27.20
C ALA A 94 11.00 5.84 27.63
N LEU A 95 10.17 6.49 26.81
CA LEU A 95 8.74 6.68 27.07
C LEU A 95 7.91 5.40 26.89
N LEU A 96 8.31 4.49 26.01
CA LEU A 96 7.49 3.33 25.63
C LEU A 96 7.79 2.04 26.38
N ASP A 97 8.90 1.95 27.12
CA ASP A 97 9.36 0.74 27.82
C ASP A 97 9.23 -0.52 26.94
N LEU A 98 9.93 -0.55 25.80
CA LEU A 98 9.74 -1.56 24.74
C LEU A 98 10.30 -2.95 25.07
N ASP A 99 10.95 -3.14 26.22
CA ASP A 99 11.61 -4.39 26.58
C ASP A 99 10.59 -5.50 26.90
N LEU A 100 10.76 -6.65 26.26
CA LEU A 100 9.95 -7.84 26.51
C LEU A 100 10.56 -8.67 27.65
N ARG A 101 9.76 -8.97 28.68
CA ARG A 101 10.20 -9.60 29.94
C ARG A 101 9.60 -11.00 30.12
N GLU A 102 10.13 -11.75 31.08
CA GLU A 102 9.65 -13.10 31.41
C GLU A 102 8.21 -13.12 31.95
N HIS A 103 7.85 -12.10 32.75
CA HIS A 103 6.52 -11.96 33.32
C HIS A 103 5.69 -10.94 32.53
N GLY A 104 4.39 -11.22 32.43
CA GLY A 104 3.41 -10.29 31.89
C GLY A 104 3.20 -9.07 32.80
N GLU A 105 2.39 -8.15 32.32
CA GLU A 105 2.10 -6.89 32.99
C GLU A 105 0.66 -6.82 33.45
N SER A 106 0.39 -5.90 34.38
CA SER A 106 -0.98 -5.68 34.84
C SER A 106 -1.85 -5.07 33.74
N HIS A 107 -3.16 -5.23 33.90
CA HIS A 107 -4.17 -4.64 33.02
C HIS A 107 -3.98 -3.13 32.82
N GLU A 108 -3.70 -2.39 33.90
CA GLU A 108 -3.48 -0.94 33.87
C GLU A 108 -2.21 -0.57 33.09
N GLN A 109 -1.13 -1.36 33.25
CA GLN A 109 0.11 -1.15 32.50
C GLN A 109 -0.12 -1.38 31.00
N LEU A 110 -0.85 -2.44 30.63
CA LEU A 110 -1.18 -2.72 29.24
C LEU A 110 -2.07 -1.63 28.63
N LEU A 111 -3.06 -1.11 29.37
CA LEU A 111 -3.92 -0.03 28.90
C LEU A 111 -3.12 1.27 28.73
N GLN A 112 -2.19 1.57 29.65
CA GLN A 112 -1.26 2.69 29.52
C GLN A 112 -0.41 2.56 28.24
N ARG A 113 0.07 1.36 27.91
CA ARG A 113 0.78 1.12 26.64
C ARG A 113 -0.07 1.39 25.42
N VAL A 114 -1.36 1.01 25.43
CA VAL A 114 -2.29 1.34 24.33
C VAL A 114 -2.43 2.86 24.17
N GLN A 115 -2.56 3.59 25.27
CA GLN A 115 -2.63 5.06 25.27
C GLN A 115 -1.35 5.70 24.75
N ASP A 116 -0.18 5.24 25.18
CA ASP A 116 1.10 5.79 24.74
C ASP A 116 1.36 5.53 23.25
N VAL A 117 1.05 4.32 22.77
CA VAL A 117 1.11 4.00 21.34
C VAL A 117 0.17 4.91 20.55
N ALA A 118 -1.07 5.08 21.00
CA ALA A 118 -2.03 5.96 20.34
C ALA A 118 -1.55 7.41 20.32
N ARG A 119 -1.03 7.92 21.44
CA ARG A 119 -0.56 9.29 21.62
C ARG A 119 0.62 9.63 20.72
N TYR A 120 1.70 8.84 20.78
CA TYR A 120 2.95 9.16 20.10
C TYR A 120 2.99 8.74 18.63
N SER A 121 2.02 7.93 18.17
CA SER A 121 1.88 7.61 16.75
C SER A 121 1.39 8.81 15.93
N VAL A 122 1.86 8.89 14.67
CA VAL A 122 1.36 9.87 13.69
C VAL A 122 -0.12 9.62 13.41
N LYS A 123 -0.93 10.68 13.46
CA LYS A 123 -2.36 10.64 13.17
C LYS A 123 -2.58 10.70 11.66
N THR A 124 -2.41 9.58 10.96
CA THR A 124 -2.58 9.52 9.49
C THR A 124 -4.02 9.82 9.05
N CYS A 125 -4.99 9.72 9.97
CA CYS A 125 -6.38 10.11 9.78
C CYS A 125 -6.61 11.62 9.80
N HIS A 126 -5.63 12.41 10.27
CA HIS A 126 -5.78 13.85 10.44
C HIS A 126 -5.96 14.56 9.09
N PRO A 127 -6.88 15.53 8.96
CA PRO A 127 -7.19 16.20 7.68
C PRO A 127 -6.03 17.03 7.10
N ARG A 128 -5.02 17.34 7.91
CA ARG A 128 -3.78 18.02 7.50
C ARG A 128 -2.58 17.09 7.27
N PHE A 129 -2.79 15.78 7.24
CA PHE A 129 -1.74 14.81 6.92
C PHE A 129 -1.62 14.65 5.40
N PHE A 130 -0.55 15.21 4.81
CA PHE A 130 -0.28 15.15 3.37
C PHE A 130 1.10 14.53 3.05
N ASN A 131 1.66 13.77 3.99
CA ASN A 131 3.03 13.24 3.86
C ASN A 131 3.13 12.02 2.92
N GLN A 132 2.03 11.31 2.69
CA GLN A 132 2.02 10.04 1.98
C GLN A 132 0.91 10.02 0.92
N LEU A 133 0.97 9.05 0.01
CA LEU A 133 -0.09 8.80 -0.98
C LEU A 133 -1.32 8.08 -0.39
N PHE A 134 -1.43 8.04 0.93
CA PHE A 134 -2.60 7.61 1.68
C PHE A 134 -2.79 8.58 2.85
N ALA A 135 -4.03 8.81 3.25
CA ALA A 135 -4.39 9.67 4.37
C ALA A 135 -5.82 9.36 4.81
N GLY A 136 -6.27 10.01 5.89
CA GLY A 136 -7.65 9.93 6.34
C GLY A 136 -8.04 8.56 6.93
N VAL A 137 -9.31 8.45 7.28
CA VAL A 137 -9.92 7.22 7.78
C VAL A 137 -11.31 7.09 7.15
N ASP A 138 -11.55 5.99 6.45
CA ASP A 138 -12.91 5.58 6.09
C ASP A 138 -13.45 4.64 7.16
N TYR A 139 -14.56 5.00 7.78
CA TYR A 139 -15.15 4.25 8.89
C TYR A 139 -15.70 2.88 8.45
N HIS A 140 -16.23 2.75 7.23
CA HIS A 140 -16.71 1.46 6.73
C HIS A 140 -15.54 0.52 6.42
N ALA A 141 -14.48 1.03 5.82
CA ALA A 141 -13.25 0.29 5.61
C ALA A 141 -12.57 -0.06 6.95
N LEU A 142 -12.63 0.82 7.97
CA LEU A 142 -12.16 0.52 9.33
C LEU A 142 -12.96 -0.63 9.96
N THR A 143 -14.29 -0.60 9.89
CA THR A 143 -15.13 -1.71 10.35
C THR A 143 -14.79 -3.00 9.62
N GLY A 144 -14.57 -2.95 8.30
CA GLY A 144 -14.12 -4.11 7.53
C GLY A 144 -12.77 -4.64 8.00
N ARG A 145 -11.81 -3.76 8.34
CA ARG A 145 -10.51 -4.15 8.91
C ARG A 145 -10.67 -4.83 10.27
N LEU A 146 -11.43 -4.22 11.18
CA LEU A 146 -11.70 -4.79 12.50
C LEU A 146 -12.32 -6.18 12.39
N LEU A 147 -13.35 -6.34 11.56
CA LEU A 147 -14.01 -7.63 11.34
C LEU A 147 -13.05 -8.66 10.72
N THR A 148 -12.19 -8.26 9.78
CA THR A 148 -11.14 -9.14 9.25
C THR A 148 -10.20 -9.63 10.35
N GLU A 149 -9.71 -8.74 11.22
CA GLU A 149 -8.81 -9.15 12.31
C GLU A 149 -9.53 -10.04 13.34
N THR A 150 -10.82 -9.79 13.62
CA THR A 150 -11.62 -10.65 14.51
C THR A 150 -11.80 -12.06 13.94
N LEU A 151 -12.02 -12.20 12.63
CA LEU A 151 -12.25 -13.50 11.99
C LEU A 151 -10.96 -14.29 11.70
N ASN A 152 -9.82 -13.59 11.54
CA ASN A 152 -8.46 -14.15 11.46
C ASN A 152 -8.32 -15.44 10.61
N THR A 153 -8.93 -15.46 9.43
CA THR A 153 -8.77 -16.55 8.45
C THR A 153 -7.81 -16.15 7.33
N SER A 154 -7.46 -17.11 6.47
CA SER A 154 -6.51 -16.94 5.37
C SER A 154 -7.15 -17.19 4.01
N GLN A 155 -6.86 -16.32 3.05
CA GLN A 155 -7.42 -16.29 1.71
C GLN A 155 -6.66 -17.22 0.76
N TYR A 156 -6.84 -18.53 0.89
CA TYR A 156 -6.22 -19.51 -0.01
C TYR A 156 -7.20 -20.59 -0.52
N THR A 157 -8.07 -21.12 0.33
CA THR A 157 -9.10 -22.09 -0.06
C THR A 157 -10.50 -21.63 0.30
N TYR A 158 -11.49 -22.08 -0.48
CA TYR A 158 -12.89 -21.83 -0.19
C TYR A 158 -13.32 -22.44 1.15
N GLU A 159 -12.76 -23.59 1.53
CA GLU A 159 -13.08 -24.27 2.79
C GLU A 159 -12.86 -23.41 4.05
N VAL A 160 -11.78 -22.62 4.10
CA VAL A 160 -11.45 -21.82 5.30
C VAL A 160 -11.87 -20.35 5.20
N ALA A 161 -12.17 -19.87 3.99
CA ALA A 161 -12.51 -18.49 3.73
C ALA A 161 -13.67 -18.33 2.71
N PRO A 162 -14.79 -19.06 2.84
CA PRO A 162 -15.79 -19.19 1.76
C PRO A 162 -16.40 -17.84 1.36
N VAL A 163 -16.73 -17.01 2.35
CA VAL A 163 -17.27 -15.66 2.13
C VAL A 163 -16.25 -14.77 1.41
N PHE A 164 -14.98 -14.86 1.80
CA PHE A 164 -13.94 -13.96 1.31
C PHE A 164 -13.43 -14.35 -0.08
N VAL A 165 -13.46 -15.64 -0.42
CA VAL A 165 -13.13 -16.12 -1.78
C VAL A 165 -14.14 -15.55 -2.78
N LEU A 166 -15.45 -15.69 -2.51
CA LEU A 166 -16.49 -15.14 -3.38
C LEU A 166 -16.46 -13.61 -3.44
N MET A 167 -16.15 -12.97 -2.30
CA MET A 167 -16.04 -11.51 -2.23
C MET A 167 -14.85 -10.98 -3.03
N GLU A 168 -13.70 -11.66 -2.97
CA GLU A 168 -12.51 -11.30 -3.73
C GLU A 168 -12.76 -11.43 -5.23
N GLU A 169 -13.42 -12.51 -5.68
CA GLU A 169 -13.83 -12.68 -7.08
C GLU A 169 -14.68 -11.50 -7.56
N GLU A 170 -15.75 -11.16 -6.83
CA GLU A 170 -16.65 -10.07 -7.23
C GLU A 170 -15.93 -8.71 -7.28
N VAL A 171 -15.06 -8.43 -6.30
CA VAL A 171 -14.28 -7.18 -6.29
C VAL A 171 -13.32 -7.13 -7.47
N LEU A 172 -12.55 -8.19 -7.73
CA LEU A 172 -11.63 -8.25 -8.86
C LEU A 172 -12.37 -8.12 -10.19
N ARG A 173 -13.53 -8.79 -10.33
CA ARG A 173 -14.40 -8.67 -11.50
C ARG A 173 -14.87 -7.23 -11.73
N LYS A 174 -15.28 -6.52 -10.68
CA LYS A 174 -15.64 -5.10 -10.79
C LYS A 174 -14.47 -4.21 -11.16
N LEU A 175 -13.29 -4.44 -10.60
CA LEU A 175 -12.08 -3.66 -10.93
C LEU A 175 -11.65 -3.91 -12.38
N ARG A 176 -11.69 -5.16 -12.87
CA ARG A 176 -11.46 -5.49 -14.30
C ARG A 176 -12.46 -4.79 -15.22
N SER A 177 -13.74 -4.77 -14.84
CA SER A 177 -14.76 -4.05 -15.60
C SER A 177 -14.49 -2.55 -15.68
N LEU A 178 -13.93 -1.92 -14.64
CA LEU A 178 -13.53 -0.51 -14.68
C LEU A 178 -12.31 -0.28 -15.59
N VAL A 179 -11.36 -1.23 -15.63
CA VAL A 179 -10.24 -1.22 -16.60
C VAL A 179 -10.74 -1.35 -18.04
N GLY A 180 -11.90 -1.98 -18.25
CA GLY A 180 -12.49 -2.20 -19.57
C GLY A 180 -12.46 -3.67 -20.03
N TRP A 181 -12.21 -4.61 -19.12
CA TRP A 181 -12.20 -6.05 -19.41
C TRP A 181 -13.46 -6.73 -18.89
N SER A 182 -14.10 -7.53 -19.75
CA SER A 182 -15.25 -8.38 -19.37
C SER A 182 -14.84 -9.67 -18.67
N GLU A 183 -13.65 -10.17 -19.00
CA GLU A 183 -13.05 -11.38 -18.46
C GLU A 183 -11.62 -11.10 -17.99
N GLY A 184 -10.98 -12.09 -17.38
CA GLY A 184 -9.59 -12.01 -16.93
C GLY A 184 -9.41 -12.57 -15.53
N ASP A 185 -8.20 -12.46 -15.02
CA ASP A 185 -7.81 -12.98 -13.71
C ASP A 185 -7.24 -11.87 -12.82
N GLY A 186 -6.95 -12.19 -11.57
CA GLY A 186 -6.29 -11.27 -10.65
C GLY A 186 -6.19 -11.83 -9.24
N ILE A 187 -5.43 -11.15 -8.40
CA ILE A 187 -5.29 -11.48 -6.99
C ILE A 187 -4.93 -10.23 -6.18
N PHE A 188 -5.27 -10.23 -4.88
CA PHE A 188 -4.76 -9.25 -3.95
C PHE A 188 -3.31 -9.56 -3.57
N CYS A 189 -2.48 -8.52 -3.44
CA CYS A 189 -1.08 -8.62 -3.06
C CYS A 189 -0.77 -7.75 -1.84
N PRO A 190 0.29 -8.07 -1.06
CA PRO A 190 0.74 -7.28 0.08
C PRO A 190 1.54 -6.06 -0.39
N GLY A 191 0.84 -5.15 -1.09
CA GLY A 191 1.35 -3.90 -1.62
C GLY A 191 1.69 -3.91 -3.11
N GLY A 192 1.61 -2.73 -3.74
CA GLY A 192 1.80 -2.57 -5.20
C GLY A 192 3.19 -2.95 -5.70
N SER A 193 4.23 -2.89 -4.84
CA SER A 193 5.56 -3.39 -5.21
C SER A 193 5.55 -4.89 -5.49
N MET A 194 4.76 -5.66 -4.73
CA MET A 194 4.57 -7.09 -4.98
C MET A 194 3.71 -7.31 -6.22
N SER A 195 2.63 -6.54 -6.41
CA SER A 195 1.81 -6.59 -7.64
C SER A 195 2.66 -6.38 -8.91
N ASN A 196 3.55 -5.39 -8.89
CA ASN A 196 4.50 -5.12 -9.98
C ASN A 196 5.49 -6.28 -10.20
N MET A 197 5.94 -6.93 -9.13
CA MET A 197 6.79 -8.12 -9.22
C MET A 197 6.03 -9.33 -9.78
N TYR A 198 4.76 -9.51 -9.43
CA TYR A 198 3.89 -10.52 -10.05
C TYR A 198 3.76 -10.27 -11.56
N ALA A 199 3.51 -9.03 -11.98
CA ALA A 199 3.39 -8.68 -13.39
C ALA A 199 4.66 -9.06 -14.17
N MET A 200 5.84 -8.71 -13.64
CA MET A 200 7.12 -9.04 -14.27
C MET A 200 7.40 -10.54 -14.27
N ASN A 201 7.07 -11.26 -13.18
CA ASN A 201 7.25 -12.71 -13.10
C ASN A 201 6.34 -13.45 -14.10
N ILE A 202 5.09 -13.01 -14.21
CA ILE A 202 4.10 -13.58 -15.14
C ILE A 202 4.49 -13.31 -16.58
N ALA A 203 4.91 -12.07 -16.91
CA ALA A 203 5.43 -11.74 -18.24
C ALA A 203 6.64 -12.61 -18.63
N ARG A 204 7.52 -12.88 -17.66
CA ARG A 204 8.67 -13.75 -17.86
C ARG A 204 8.25 -15.21 -18.09
N TYR A 205 7.30 -15.73 -17.31
CA TYR A 205 6.77 -17.07 -17.50
C TYR A 205 6.03 -17.22 -18.83
N TRP A 206 5.28 -16.19 -19.23
CA TRP A 206 4.60 -16.11 -20.52
C TRP A 206 5.59 -16.18 -21.69
N ALA A 207 6.68 -15.42 -21.62
CA ALA A 207 7.70 -15.42 -22.67
C ALA A 207 8.59 -16.69 -22.65
N PHE A 208 8.91 -17.19 -21.46
CA PHE A 208 9.89 -18.26 -21.25
C PHE A 208 9.42 -19.24 -20.15
N PRO A 209 8.42 -20.10 -20.40
CA PRO A 209 7.82 -20.95 -19.37
C PRO A 209 8.82 -21.93 -18.73
N GLN A 210 9.86 -22.33 -19.46
CA GLN A 210 10.95 -23.18 -18.96
C GLN A 210 11.72 -22.55 -17.78
N VAL A 211 11.66 -21.21 -17.62
CA VAL A 211 12.31 -20.50 -16.50
C VAL A 211 11.81 -21.00 -15.14
N LYS A 212 10.57 -21.50 -15.06
CA LYS A 212 9.97 -21.98 -13.82
C LYS A 212 10.73 -23.19 -13.25
N THR A 213 11.21 -24.08 -14.10
CA THR A 213 11.87 -25.32 -13.70
C THR A 213 13.38 -25.29 -13.89
N GLN A 214 13.85 -24.62 -14.95
CA GLN A 214 15.27 -24.55 -15.28
C GLN A 214 15.92 -23.31 -14.67
N GLY A 215 15.20 -22.22 -14.44
CA GLY A 215 15.76 -20.95 -13.99
C GLY A 215 16.27 -20.09 -15.14
N LEU A 216 16.90 -18.95 -14.82
CA LEU A 216 17.25 -17.90 -15.79
C LEU A 216 18.33 -18.29 -16.81
N TRP A 217 19.18 -19.26 -16.50
CA TRP A 217 20.22 -19.72 -17.44
C TRP A 217 19.62 -20.39 -18.69
N ALA A 218 18.36 -20.82 -18.64
CA ALA A 218 17.62 -21.37 -19.76
C ALA A 218 16.86 -20.30 -20.58
N THR A 219 17.16 -19.02 -20.35
CA THR A 219 16.55 -17.89 -21.04
C THR A 219 17.63 -16.99 -21.66
N PRO A 220 17.36 -16.31 -22.78
CA PRO A 220 18.25 -15.28 -23.29
C PRO A 220 18.32 -14.11 -22.30
N ARG A 221 19.29 -13.21 -22.50
CA ARG A 221 19.34 -11.96 -21.74
C ARG A 221 18.06 -11.17 -21.99
N MET A 222 17.24 -10.95 -20.96
CA MET A 222 15.98 -10.23 -21.10
C MET A 222 16.17 -8.73 -20.92
N ALA A 223 15.32 -7.91 -21.57
CA ALA A 223 15.29 -6.46 -21.42
C ALA A 223 13.93 -5.97 -20.90
N ILE A 224 13.99 -5.13 -19.86
CA ILE A 224 12.85 -4.47 -19.19
C ILE A 224 12.89 -2.99 -19.52
N PHE A 225 11.74 -2.38 -19.80
CA PHE A 225 11.64 -0.95 -20.10
C PHE A 225 10.72 -0.27 -19.11
N THR A 226 11.15 0.87 -18.56
CA THR A 226 10.29 1.68 -17.71
C THR A 226 10.74 3.13 -17.67
N SER A 227 9.81 4.03 -17.35
CA SER A 227 10.06 5.47 -17.27
C SER A 227 11.10 5.79 -16.20
N GLN A 228 11.89 6.84 -16.43
CA GLN A 228 12.74 7.45 -15.41
C GLN A 228 11.97 7.88 -14.15
N GLN A 229 10.67 8.20 -14.31
CA GLN A 229 9.77 8.60 -13.23
C GLN A 229 8.97 7.43 -12.62
N SER A 230 9.22 6.20 -13.06
CA SER A 230 8.53 5.00 -12.56
C SER A 230 8.88 4.70 -11.11
N HIS A 231 8.02 3.92 -10.44
CA HIS A 231 8.25 3.51 -9.07
C HIS A 231 9.47 2.57 -8.97
N TYR A 232 10.30 2.78 -7.95
CA TYR A 232 11.55 2.02 -7.73
C TYR A 232 11.34 0.50 -7.60
N SER A 233 10.10 0.03 -7.39
CA SER A 233 9.78 -1.40 -7.33
C SER A 233 10.17 -2.15 -8.59
N MET A 234 10.23 -1.50 -9.77
CA MET A 234 10.71 -2.16 -10.99
C MET A 234 12.16 -2.62 -10.85
N LYS A 235 13.03 -1.78 -10.28
CA LYS A 235 14.42 -2.13 -9.97
C LYS A 235 14.50 -3.25 -8.94
N LYS A 236 13.69 -3.17 -7.88
CA LYS A 236 13.61 -4.24 -6.86
C LYS A 236 13.13 -5.56 -7.45
N ALA A 237 12.11 -5.55 -8.31
CA ALA A 237 11.58 -6.75 -8.95
C ALA A 237 12.62 -7.39 -9.88
N ALA A 238 13.29 -6.61 -10.74
CA ALA A 238 14.32 -7.16 -11.63
C ALA A 238 15.48 -7.79 -10.86
N ALA A 239 15.94 -7.13 -9.78
CA ALA A 239 16.97 -7.68 -8.90
C ALA A 239 16.51 -8.97 -8.21
N PHE A 240 15.32 -8.93 -7.58
CA PHE A 240 14.78 -10.06 -6.80
C PHE A 240 14.47 -11.28 -7.67
N LEU A 241 13.95 -11.06 -8.88
CA LEU A 241 13.65 -12.13 -9.83
C LEU A 241 14.91 -12.68 -10.51
N GLY A 242 16.10 -12.12 -10.23
CA GLY A 242 17.39 -12.55 -10.79
C GLY A 242 17.69 -12.01 -12.20
N ILE A 243 16.81 -11.16 -12.75
CA ILE A 243 17.00 -10.56 -14.08
C ILE A 243 18.16 -9.56 -14.03
N GLY A 244 18.34 -8.86 -12.91
CA GLY A 244 19.40 -7.88 -12.70
C GLY A 244 19.01 -6.48 -13.17
N THR A 245 19.49 -5.46 -12.44
CA THR A 245 19.14 -4.05 -12.71
C THR A 245 19.74 -3.49 -13.99
N ASP A 246 20.85 -4.05 -14.48
CA ASP A 246 21.52 -3.65 -15.72
C ASP A 246 20.71 -4.01 -16.98
N ASN A 247 19.67 -4.81 -16.80
CA ASN A 247 18.71 -5.21 -17.83
C ASN A 247 17.45 -4.34 -17.82
N ILE A 248 17.42 -3.30 -16.99
CA ILE A 248 16.41 -2.25 -17.04
C ILE A 248 16.92 -1.11 -17.90
N PHE A 249 16.27 -0.92 -19.04
CA PHE A 249 16.46 0.23 -19.92
C PHE A 249 15.52 1.34 -19.46
N ILE A 250 16.09 2.36 -18.84
CA ILE A 250 15.36 3.53 -18.40
C ILE A 250 15.01 4.39 -19.63
N VAL A 251 13.71 4.61 -19.82
CA VAL A 251 13.16 5.45 -20.87
C VAL A 251 13.01 6.88 -20.34
N GLN A 252 13.37 7.86 -21.16
CA GLN A 252 13.26 9.27 -20.81
C GLN A 252 11.79 9.67 -20.59
N ALA A 253 11.62 10.65 -19.71
CA ALA A 253 10.34 11.33 -19.50
C ALA A 253 10.43 12.77 -20.01
N ASP A 254 9.30 13.30 -20.49
CA ASP A 254 9.18 14.71 -20.88
C ASP A 254 9.10 15.63 -19.65
N GLU A 255 8.95 16.93 -19.90
CA GLU A 255 8.84 17.94 -18.83
C GLU A 255 7.62 17.76 -17.92
N SER A 256 6.57 17.08 -18.41
CA SER A 256 5.37 16.74 -17.63
C SER A 256 5.55 15.48 -16.79
N GLY A 257 6.68 14.77 -16.98
CA GLY A 257 7.00 13.53 -16.27
C GLY A 257 6.50 12.26 -16.94
N SER A 258 5.95 12.37 -18.15
CA SER A 258 5.40 11.25 -18.92
C SER A 258 6.46 10.62 -19.83
N MET A 259 6.46 9.29 -19.94
CA MET A 259 7.36 8.54 -20.81
C MET A 259 7.29 9.02 -22.27
N ILE A 260 8.45 9.21 -22.90
CA ILE A 260 8.58 9.57 -24.32
C ILE A 260 8.57 8.29 -25.18
N PRO A 261 7.53 8.02 -25.99
CA PRO A 261 7.41 6.79 -26.79
C PRO A 261 8.56 6.60 -27.79
N GLU A 262 9.08 7.68 -28.36
CA GLU A 262 10.19 7.64 -29.31
C GLU A 262 11.48 7.13 -28.65
N ASP A 263 11.74 7.52 -27.40
CA ASP A 263 12.88 6.98 -26.64
C ASP A 263 12.64 5.52 -26.26
N LEU A 264 11.40 5.09 -25.97
CA LEU A 264 11.08 3.68 -25.76
C LEU A 264 11.46 2.83 -26.97
N GLU A 265 11.05 3.23 -28.19
CA GLU A 265 11.42 2.53 -29.42
C GLU A 265 12.95 2.50 -29.61
N ALA A 266 13.63 3.62 -29.35
CA ALA A 266 15.10 3.70 -29.40
C ALA A 266 15.78 2.76 -28.39
N LYS A 267 15.28 2.66 -27.15
CA LYS A 267 15.79 1.73 -26.13
C LYS A 267 15.55 0.27 -26.53
N ILE A 268 14.41 -0.04 -27.14
CA ILE A 268 14.13 -1.39 -27.64
C ILE A 268 15.15 -1.79 -28.70
N MET A 269 15.43 -0.90 -29.67
CA MET A 269 16.46 -1.13 -30.68
C MET A 269 17.85 -1.26 -30.05
N GLN A 270 18.16 -0.44 -29.04
CA GLN A 270 19.41 -0.55 -28.29
C GLN A 270 19.55 -1.91 -27.59
N ALA A 271 18.48 -2.41 -26.96
CA ALA A 271 18.48 -3.70 -26.29
C ALA A 271 18.73 -4.85 -27.28
N LYS A 272 18.00 -4.83 -28.41
CA LYS A 272 18.16 -5.82 -29.50
C LYS A 272 19.59 -5.81 -30.06
N SER A 273 20.21 -4.64 -30.23
CA SER A 273 21.60 -4.52 -30.70
C SER A 273 22.65 -5.10 -29.73
N LYS A 274 22.26 -5.37 -28.48
CA LYS A 274 23.09 -5.97 -27.43
C LYS A 274 22.66 -7.41 -27.12
N ASP A 275 22.02 -8.08 -28.08
CA ASP A 275 21.50 -9.45 -27.99
C ASP A 275 20.55 -9.69 -26.80
N ALA A 276 19.92 -8.61 -26.31
CA ALA A 276 18.90 -8.73 -25.28
C ALA A 276 17.50 -8.81 -25.93
N VAL A 277 16.63 -9.64 -25.35
CA VAL A 277 15.26 -9.85 -25.81
C VAL A 277 14.30 -8.95 -25.03
N PRO A 278 13.69 -7.94 -25.68
CA PRO A 278 12.62 -7.14 -25.09
C PRO A 278 11.44 -8.05 -24.76
N PHE A 279 10.96 -8.03 -23.53
CA PHE A 279 9.80 -8.85 -23.13
C PHE A 279 8.77 -8.10 -22.28
N PHE A 280 9.15 -7.00 -21.62
CA PHE A 280 8.30 -6.31 -20.65
C PHE A 280 8.51 -4.80 -20.69
N VAL A 281 7.41 -4.05 -20.78
CA VAL A 281 7.39 -2.60 -20.53
C VAL A 281 6.42 -2.29 -19.40
N ASN A 282 6.88 -1.45 -18.47
CA ASN A 282 6.05 -0.83 -17.44
C ASN A 282 5.76 0.63 -17.80
N ALA A 283 4.51 0.91 -18.12
CA ALA A 283 3.96 2.26 -18.18
C ALA A 283 3.34 2.63 -16.83
N THR A 284 3.48 3.88 -16.41
CA THR A 284 2.98 4.37 -15.11
C THR A 284 1.77 5.27 -15.31
N ALA A 285 0.66 4.92 -14.67
CA ALA A 285 -0.53 5.75 -14.59
C ALA A 285 -0.59 6.42 -13.22
N GLY A 286 -0.07 7.64 -13.14
CA GLY A 286 0.10 8.41 -11.90
C GLY A 286 1.43 8.12 -11.22
N THR A 287 2.49 8.81 -11.63
CA THR A 287 3.82 8.72 -10.98
C THR A 287 3.76 9.19 -9.52
N THR A 288 4.70 8.72 -8.69
CA THR A 288 4.65 8.94 -7.23
C THR A 288 4.85 10.40 -6.83
N VAL A 289 5.73 11.12 -7.54
CA VAL A 289 6.13 12.48 -7.20
C VAL A 289 5.29 13.52 -7.93
N GLN A 290 5.24 13.43 -9.26
CA GLN A 290 4.56 14.43 -10.11
C GLN A 290 3.11 14.07 -10.43
N GLY A 291 2.69 12.82 -10.23
CA GLY A 291 1.34 12.38 -10.62
C GLY A 291 1.15 12.28 -12.14
N ALA A 292 2.22 12.17 -12.92
CA ALA A 292 2.20 12.10 -14.38
C ALA A 292 1.59 10.80 -14.90
N PHE A 293 1.04 10.83 -16.12
CA PHE A 293 0.42 9.68 -16.78
C PHE A 293 1.11 9.41 -18.12
N ASP A 294 1.69 8.22 -18.26
CA ASP A 294 2.34 7.81 -19.49
C ASP A 294 1.32 7.66 -20.64
N PRO A 295 1.70 7.93 -21.91
CA PRO A 295 0.81 7.84 -23.07
C PRO A 295 0.52 6.38 -23.46
N LEU A 296 -0.43 5.76 -22.76
CA LEU A 296 -0.67 4.31 -22.80
C LEU A 296 -0.95 3.76 -24.21
N ASN A 297 -1.73 4.45 -25.04
CA ASN A 297 -2.03 3.98 -26.40
C ASN A 297 -0.78 3.87 -27.28
N HIS A 298 0.13 4.86 -27.22
CA HIS A 298 1.36 4.82 -28.01
C HIS A 298 2.29 3.71 -27.50
N ILE A 299 2.39 3.53 -26.18
CA ILE A 299 3.18 2.45 -25.58
C ILE A 299 2.60 1.08 -25.96
N ALA A 300 1.27 0.95 -25.99
CA ALA A 300 0.60 -0.27 -26.42
C ALA A 300 0.92 -0.60 -27.89
N ASP A 301 0.86 0.38 -28.80
CA ASP A 301 1.24 0.19 -30.21
C ASP A 301 2.69 -0.32 -30.35
N ILE A 302 3.62 0.27 -29.60
CA ILE A 302 5.03 -0.15 -29.59
C ILE A 302 5.18 -1.57 -29.03
N SER A 303 4.46 -1.88 -27.94
CA SER A 303 4.52 -3.18 -27.26
C SER A 303 4.01 -4.30 -28.17
N GLU A 304 2.87 -4.09 -28.82
CA GLU A 304 2.25 -5.04 -29.75
C GLU A 304 3.16 -5.31 -30.95
N ARG A 305 3.73 -4.25 -31.58
CA ARG A 305 4.69 -4.40 -32.69
C ARG A 305 5.93 -5.21 -32.32
N ASN A 306 6.37 -5.12 -31.07
CA ASN A 306 7.58 -5.77 -30.58
C ASN A 306 7.32 -7.08 -29.82
N GLY A 307 6.06 -7.54 -29.74
CA GLY A 307 5.70 -8.77 -29.03
C GLY A 307 5.99 -8.73 -27.52
N MET A 308 5.87 -7.55 -26.91
CA MET A 308 6.19 -7.33 -25.49
C MET A 308 4.95 -7.35 -24.62
N TRP A 309 5.12 -7.78 -23.37
CA TRP A 309 4.13 -7.63 -22.32
C TRP A 309 4.05 -6.18 -21.86
N MET A 310 2.87 -5.57 -21.98
CA MET A 310 2.56 -4.26 -21.43
C MET A 310 1.94 -4.39 -20.05
N HIS A 311 2.66 -3.90 -19.03
CA HIS A 311 2.14 -3.70 -17.69
C HIS A 311 1.87 -2.21 -17.44
N ILE A 312 0.76 -1.92 -16.77
CA ILE A 312 0.46 -0.57 -16.28
C ILE A 312 0.51 -0.57 -14.75
N ASP A 313 1.49 0.14 -14.19
CA ASP A 313 1.51 0.50 -12.78
C ASP A 313 0.52 1.66 -12.56
N ALA A 314 -0.73 1.31 -12.26
CA ALA A 314 -1.79 2.22 -11.85
C ALA A 314 -1.99 2.18 -10.32
N ALA A 315 -0.95 1.84 -9.54
CA ALA A 315 -1.04 1.76 -8.09
C ALA A 315 -1.64 3.03 -7.49
N TRP A 316 -1.22 4.20 -7.99
CA TRP A 316 -1.75 5.50 -7.58
C TRP A 316 -2.91 5.96 -8.46
N GLY A 317 -2.68 6.10 -9.77
CA GLY A 317 -3.65 6.72 -10.68
C GLY A 317 -4.82 5.83 -11.09
N GLY A 318 -4.83 4.53 -10.78
CA GLY A 318 -5.92 3.62 -11.19
C GLY A 318 -7.29 4.05 -10.69
N SER A 319 -7.34 4.75 -9.55
CA SER A 319 -8.58 5.24 -8.96
C SER A 319 -9.32 6.29 -9.80
N VAL A 320 -8.66 6.92 -10.79
CA VAL A 320 -9.34 7.83 -11.73
C VAL A 320 -10.38 7.12 -12.59
N LEU A 321 -10.32 5.79 -12.71
CA LEU A 321 -11.32 4.98 -13.43
C LEU A 321 -12.74 5.10 -12.85
N PHE A 322 -12.87 5.44 -11.56
CA PHE A 322 -14.18 5.73 -10.97
C PHE A 322 -14.78 7.03 -11.50
N SER A 323 -13.95 8.01 -11.85
CA SER A 323 -14.37 9.33 -12.28
C SER A 323 -14.68 9.37 -13.77
N LYS A 324 -15.90 9.72 -14.15
CA LYS A 324 -16.24 10.00 -15.55
C LYS A 324 -15.45 11.18 -16.12
N LYS A 325 -15.07 12.15 -15.28
CA LYS A 325 -14.33 13.35 -15.69
C LYS A 325 -12.85 13.06 -15.92
N HIS A 326 -12.25 12.22 -15.07
CA HIS A 326 -10.79 12.03 -15.05
C HIS A 326 -10.32 10.67 -15.63
N LYS A 327 -11.22 9.72 -15.91
CA LYS A 327 -10.85 8.42 -16.50
C LYS A 327 -10.09 8.51 -17.84
N HIS A 328 -10.19 9.63 -18.55
CA HIS A 328 -9.46 9.86 -19.80
C HIS A 328 -7.93 9.86 -19.60
N LEU A 329 -7.44 10.15 -18.38
CA LEU A 329 -6.01 10.12 -18.03
C LEU A 329 -5.37 8.73 -18.18
N VAL A 330 -6.20 7.68 -18.19
CA VAL A 330 -5.76 6.29 -18.39
C VAL A 330 -6.35 5.69 -19.66
N SER A 331 -6.65 6.51 -20.68
CA SER A 331 -7.10 6.02 -21.98
C SER A 331 -6.05 5.07 -22.59
N GLY A 332 -6.47 3.87 -23.00
CA GLY A 332 -5.58 2.81 -23.49
C GLY A 332 -5.24 1.75 -22.44
N ILE A 333 -5.68 1.91 -21.18
CA ILE A 333 -5.43 0.93 -20.11
C ILE A 333 -6.01 -0.46 -20.43
N GLU A 334 -7.12 -0.51 -21.16
CA GLU A 334 -7.78 -1.73 -21.61
C GLU A 334 -6.91 -2.57 -22.57
N ARG A 335 -5.84 -2.00 -23.14
CA ARG A 335 -4.91 -2.71 -24.02
C ARG A 335 -3.80 -3.43 -23.27
N ALA A 336 -3.60 -3.14 -21.99
CA ALA A 336 -2.55 -3.78 -21.20
C ALA A 336 -2.78 -5.28 -21.01
N ASN A 337 -1.69 -6.01 -20.76
CA ASN A 337 -1.76 -7.41 -20.35
C ASN A 337 -2.01 -7.54 -18.84
N SER A 338 -1.54 -6.56 -18.06
CA SER A 338 -1.73 -6.53 -16.61
C SER A 338 -1.76 -5.10 -16.03
N VAL A 339 -2.49 -4.93 -14.93
CA VAL A 339 -2.65 -3.63 -14.23
C VAL A 339 -2.46 -3.82 -12.73
N THR A 340 -1.53 -3.08 -12.13
CA THR A 340 -1.44 -2.92 -10.67
C THR A 340 -2.35 -1.78 -10.24
N TRP A 341 -3.09 -1.94 -9.14
CA TRP A 341 -3.92 -0.87 -8.57
C TRP A 341 -3.99 -0.97 -7.04
N ASN A 342 -3.76 0.14 -6.33
CA ASN A 342 -3.83 0.19 -4.87
C ASN A 342 -5.03 1.01 -4.36
N PRO A 343 -6.19 0.38 -4.11
CA PRO A 343 -7.31 1.00 -3.41
C PRO A 343 -6.94 1.66 -2.07
N HIS A 344 -5.91 1.18 -1.36
CA HIS A 344 -5.48 1.76 -0.08
C HIS A 344 -4.90 3.19 -0.18
N LYS A 345 -4.62 3.66 -1.39
CA LYS A 345 -4.15 5.01 -1.65
C LYS A 345 -5.34 5.97 -1.77
N MET A 346 -5.69 6.38 -2.98
CA MET A 346 -6.71 7.42 -3.24
C MET A 346 -8.11 7.09 -2.69
N LEU A 347 -8.47 5.81 -2.55
CA LEU A 347 -9.82 5.42 -2.07
C LEU A 347 -9.91 5.28 -0.55
N LEU A 348 -8.79 5.37 0.17
CA LEU A 348 -8.70 5.31 1.63
C LEU A 348 -9.16 3.97 2.24
N THR A 349 -9.01 2.84 1.53
CA THR A 349 -9.43 1.52 2.06
C THR A 349 -8.62 1.02 3.26
N GLY A 350 -7.46 1.64 3.53
CA GLY A 350 -6.54 1.23 4.58
C GLY A 350 -5.49 0.23 4.12
N LEU A 351 -4.27 0.38 4.67
CA LEU A 351 -3.13 -0.47 4.32
C LEU A 351 -3.31 -1.90 4.83
N GLN A 352 -2.83 -2.93 4.12
CA GLN A 352 -2.54 -2.95 2.68
C GLN A 352 -3.82 -3.28 1.89
N CYS A 353 -3.92 -2.86 0.64
CA CYS A 353 -5.02 -3.22 -0.26
C CYS A 353 -4.55 -2.94 -1.68
N SER A 354 -3.93 -3.94 -2.30
CA SER A 354 -3.33 -3.84 -3.63
C SER A 354 -3.83 -5.00 -4.46
N VAL A 355 -4.17 -4.76 -5.71
CA VAL A 355 -4.54 -5.81 -6.65
C VAL A 355 -3.58 -5.82 -7.83
N ILE A 356 -3.33 -7.01 -8.37
CA ILE A 356 -2.82 -7.19 -9.72
C ILE A 356 -3.92 -7.84 -10.54
N LEU A 357 -4.24 -7.23 -11.68
CA LEU A 357 -5.24 -7.70 -12.63
C LEU A 357 -4.54 -8.16 -13.90
N PHE A 358 -5.06 -9.22 -14.52
CA PHE A 358 -4.57 -9.78 -15.77
C PHE A 358 -5.72 -9.88 -16.76
N ARG A 359 -5.44 -9.56 -18.03
CA ARG A 359 -6.39 -9.80 -19.13
C ARG A 359 -6.52 -11.28 -19.49
N ASP A 360 -5.55 -12.08 -19.08
CA ASP A 360 -5.47 -13.53 -19.35
C ASP A 360 -6.69 -14.31 -18.80
N THR A 361 -7.16 -15.27 -19.61
CA THR A 361 -8.22 -16.22 -19.27
C THR A 361 -7.76 -17.68 -19.32
N THR A 362 -6.45 -17.91 -19.45
CA THR A 362 -5.85 -19.25 -19.62
C THR A 362 -5.30 -19.84 -18.31
N ASN A 363 -5.61 -19.23 -17.17
CA ASN A 363 -5.05 -19.55 -15.85
C ASN A 363 -3.51 -19.36 -15.76
N LEU A 364 -2.97 -18.36 -16.46
CA LEU A 364 -1.54 -18.06 -16.47
C LEU A 364 -0.97 -17.82 -15.07
N LEU A 365 -1.73 -17.15 -14.18
CA LEU A 365 -1.38 -16.96 -12.78
C LEU A 365 -1.15 -18.28 -12.04
N MET A 366 -2.09 -19.22 -12.18
CA MET A 366 -2.01 -20.54 -11.56
C MET A 366 -0.86 -21.35 -12.15
N HIS A 367 -0.71 -21.38 -13.48
CA HIS A 367 0.37 -22.13 -14.13
C HIS A 367 1.76 -21.60 -13.75
N CYS A 368 1.91 -20.29 -13.60
CA CYS A 368 3.16 -19.67 -13.19
C CYS A 368 3.53 -20.01 -11.73
N HIS A 369 2.57 -19.98 -10.80
CA HIS A 369 2.87 -20.06 -9.35
C HIS A 369 2.58 -21.40 -8.69
N SER A 370 1.74 -22.25 -9.28
CA SER A 370 1.34 -23.51 -8.67
C SER A 370 2.55 -24.39 -8.35
N ALA A 371 2.55 -24.91 -7.12
CA ALA A 371 3.51 -25.90 -6.64
C ALA A 371 2.87 -27.29 -6.48
N ASN A 372 1.57 -27.43 -6.78
CA ASN A 372 0.79 -28.66 -6.62
C ASN A 372 0.96 -29.29 -5.22
N ALA A 373 0.90 -28.47 -4.17
CA ALA A 373 1.10 -28.91 -2.80
C ALA A 373 -0.10 -29.77 -2.31
N THR A 374 0.12 -31.07 -2.17
CA THR A 374 -0.93 -32.06 -1.87
C THR A 374 -1.56 -31.96 -0.48
N TYR A 375 -0.97 -31.19 0.44
CA TYR A 375 -1.50 -30.99 1.79
C TYR A 375 -2.52 -29.84 1.88
N LEU A 376 -2.65 -29.03 0.82
CA LEU A 376 -3.48 -27.81 0.84
C LEU A 376 -4.46 -27.74 -0.35
N PHE A 377 -4.01 -28.13 -1.55
CA PHE A 377 -4.77 -28.03 -2.80
C PHE A 377 -5.17 -29.41 -3.33
N GLN A 378 -5.80 -30.20 -2.45
CA GLN A 378 -6.41 -31.48 -2.78
C GLN A 378 -7.49 -31.28 -3.85
N GLN A 379 -7.52 -32.14 -4.86
CA GLN A 379 -8.49 -32.06 -5.96
C GLN A 379 -9.75 -32.89 -5.69
N ASP A 380 -9.72 -33.76 -4.69
CA ASP A 380 -10.79 -34.67 -4.26
C ASP A 380 -11.65 -34.08 -3.12
N LYS A 381 -11.76 -32.75 -3.05
CA LYS A 381 -12.61 -32.07 -2.06
C LYS A 381 -14.09 -32.18 -2.42
N PHE A 382 -14.95 -31.98 -1.42
CA PHE A 382 -16.41 -32.05 -1.54
C PHE A 382 -17.07 -30.82 -2.19
N TYR A 383 -16.27 -29.90 -2.73
CA TYR A 383 -16.71 -28.66 -3.40
C TYR A 383 -15.87 -28.39 -4.66
N ASP A 384 -16.28 -27.41 -5.46
CA ASP A 384 -15.54 -26.98 -6.65
C ASP A 384 -14.18 -26.34 -6.28
N THR A 385 -13.10 -27.08 -6.50
CA THR A 385 -11.73 -26.66 -6.17
C THR A 385 -11.20 -25.55 -7.09
N SER A 386 -11.89 -25.21 -8.18
CA SER A 386 -11.53 -24.05 -9.01
C SER A 386 -11.65 -22.71 -8.26
N LEU A 387 -12.38 -22.69 -7.15
CA LEU A 387 -12.49 -21.56 -6.23
C LEU A 387 -11.25 -21.38 -5.35
N ASP A 388 -10.40 -22.39 -5.20
CA ASP A 388 -9.18 -22.29 -4.41
C ASP A 388 -8.15 -21.43 -5.16
N THR A 389 -7.73 -20.32 -4.54
CA THR A 389 -6.87 -19.31 -5.18
C THR A 389 -5.41 -19.39 -4.74
N GLY A 390 -5.08 -20.24 -3.76
CA GLY A 390 -3.74 -20.27 -3.18
C GLY A 390 -2.62 -20.58 -4.19
N ASP A 391 -2.87 -21.46 -5.16
CA ASP A 391 -1.89 -21.81 -6.21
C ASP A 391 -1.71 -20.71 -7.28
N LYS A 392 -2.50 -19.63 -7.23
CA LYS A 392 -2.27 -18.41 -8.03
C LYS A 392 -1.24 -17.47 -7.38
N SER A 393 -0.93 -17.69 -6.10
CA SER A 393 -0.12 -16.80 -5.26
C SER A 393 1.26 -17.39 -4.98
N ILE A 394 2.29 -16.54 -4.88
CA ILE A 394 3.58 -16.91 -4.29
C ILE A 394 3.54 -16.98 -2.75
N GLN A 395 2.46 -16.48 -2.12
CA GLN A 395 2.24 -16.60 -0.68
C GLN A 395 1.43 -17.85 -0.37
N CYS A 396 1.74 -18.51 0.75
CA CYS A 396 0.89 -19.56 1.32
C CYS A 396 -0.23 -18.94 2.16
N GLY A 397 0.08 -18.45 3.37
CA GLY A 397 -0.86 -17.65 4.16
C GLY A 397 -1.07 -16.28 3.53
N ARG A 398 -2.33 -15.88 3.32
CA ARG A 398 -2.68 -14.60 2.67
C ARG A 398 -3.81 -13.91 3.42
N LYS A 399 -3.61 -12.63 3.73
CA LYS A 399 -4.60 -11.82 4.45
C LYS A 399 -5.84 -11.56 3.59
N VAL A 400 -7.00 -11.49 4.22
CA VAL A 400 -8.24 -11.04 3.59
C VAL A 400 -8.20 -9.52 3.44
N ASP A 401 -7.84 -9.01 2.26
CA ASP A 401 -7.81 -7.58 1.98
C ASP A 401 -9.06 -7.07 1.22
N CYS A 402 -9.90 -7.97 0.72
CA CYS A 402 -11.08 -7.62 -0.07
C CYS A 402 -12.22 -7.04 0.77
N LEU A 403 -12.39 -7.46 2.04
CA LEU A 403 -13.53 -7.08 2.87
C LEU A 403 -13.65 -5.58 3.11
N LYS A 404 -12.55 -4.92 3.49
CA LYS A 404 -12.53 -3.47 3.73
C LYS A 404 -12.88 -2.64 2.50
N LEU A 405 -12.41 -3.05 1.32
CA LEU A 405 -12.78 -2.42 0.06
C LEU A 405 -14.23 -2.70 -0.29
N TRP A 406 -14.65 -3.97 -0.24
CA TRP A 406 -16.01 -4.38 -0.55
C TRP A 406 -17.04 -3.66 0.34
N LEU A 407 -16.80 -3.58 1.65
CA LEU A 407 -17.72 -2.99 2.60
C LEU A 407 -17.83 -1.47 2.40
N MET A 408 -16.70 -0.78 2.20
CA MET A 408 -16.70 0.64 1.83
C MET A 408 -17.45 0.85 0.52
N TRP A 409 -17.18 0.04 -0.51
CA TRP A 409 -17.85 0.16 -1.81
C TRP A 409 -19.35 -0.13 -1.69
N LYS A 410 -19.79 -1.07 -0.84
CA LYS A 410 -21.21 -1.28 -0.54
C LYS A 410 -21.84 -0.06 0.14
N ALA A 411 -21.13 0.61 1.03
CA ALA A 411 -21.64 1.76 1.78
C ALA A 411 -21.87 3.00 0.91
N ILE A 412 -20.93 3.32 0.00
CA ILE A 412 -20.97 4.57 -0.78
C ILE A 412 -21.23 4.37 -2.27
N GLY A 413 -21.20 3.12 -2.76
CA GLY A 413 -21.36 2.78 -4.16
C GLY A 413 -20.24 3.31 -5.07
N THR A 414 -20.30 2.94 -6.35
CA THR A 414 -19.39 3.47 -7.38
C THR A 414 -19.53 4.99 -7.51
N HIS A 415 -20.74 5.53 -7.27
CA HIS A 415 -20.99 6.96 -7.33
C HIS A 415 -20.24 7.73 -6.23
N GLY A 416 -20.35 7.32 -4.96
CA GLY A 416 -19.62 7.99 -3.87
C GLY A 416 -18.10 7.87 -4.01
N LEU A 417 -17.60 6.77 -4.59
CA LEU A 417 -16.18 6.64 -4.94
C LEU A 417 -15.77 7.64 -6.03
N SER A 418 -16.59 7.80 -7.08
CA SER A 418 -16.38 8.82 -8.11
C SER A 418 -16.35 10.23 -7.52
N GLU A 419 -17.27 10.55 -6.62
CA GLU A 419 -17.33 11.89 -5.98
C GLU A 419 -16.09 12.19 -5.14
N ARG A 420 -15.56 11.19 -4.41
CA ARG A 420 -14.31 11.34 -3.65
C ARG A 420 -13.12 11.64 -4.55
N VAL A 421 -13.01 10.93 -5.67
CA VAL A 421 -11.95 11.17 -6.67
C VAL A 421 -12.10 12.58 -7.24
N ASP A 422 -13.27 12.95 -7.73
CA ASP A 422 -13.54 14.28 -8.30
C ASP A 422 -13.23 15.41 -7.28
N LYS A 423 -13.61 15.23 -6.01
CA LYS A 423 -13.32 16.20 -4.94
C LYS A 423 -11.82 16.34 -4.69
N ALA A 424 -11.06 15.25 -4.73
CA ALA A 424 -9.60 15.32 -4.56
C ALA A 424 -8.94 16.14 -5.68
N PHE A 425 -9.37 15.94 -6.95
CA PHE A 425 -8.90 16.75 -8.08
C PHE A 425 -9.29 18.23 -7.93
N ALA A 426 -10.52 18.52 -7.50
CA ALA A 426 -10.98 19.90 -7.29
C ALA A 426 -10.19 20.63 -6.18
N LEU A 427 -9.79 19.93 -5.11
CA LEU A 427 -8.96 20.52 -4.05
C LEU A 427 -7.51 20.72 -4.50
N ALA A 428 -6.98 19.82 -5.32
CA ALA A 428 -5.63 19.96 -5.89
C ALA A 428 -5.53 21.17 -6.84
N SER A 429 -6.54 21.40 -7.68
CA SER A 429 -6.53 22.54 -8.62
C SER A 429 -6.56 23.90 -7.91
N VAL A 430 -7.22 23.99 -6.75
CA VAL A 430 -7.18 25.20 -5.91
C VAL A 430 -5.77 25.42 -5.34
N SER A 431 -5.07 24.37 -4.93
CA SER A 431 -3.69 24.47 -4.45
C SER A 431 -2.73 24.95 -5.54
N ASP A 432 -2.86 24.42 -6.75
CA ASP A 432 -2.05 24.88 -7.89
C ASP A 432 -2.43 26.30 -8.32
N TRP A 433 -3.71 26.64 -8.27
CA TRP A 433 -4.16 28.02 -8.47
C TRP A 433 -3.57 28.98 -7.43
N LEU A 434 -3.52 28.59 -6.15
CA LEU A 434 -2.85 29.37 -5.12
C LEU A 434 -1.37 29.54 -5.45
N LYS A 435 -0.63 28.47 -5.77
CA LYS A 435 0.78 28.59 -6.20
C LYS A 435 0.95 29.56 -7.37
N CYS A 436 0.08 29.48 -8.38
CA CYS A 436 0.09 30.40 -9.52
C CYS A 436 -0.24 31.85 -9.11
N MET A 437 -1.18 32.07 -8.18
CA MET A 437 -1.54 33.40 -7.68
C MET A 437 -0.41 34.03 -6.84
N TRP A 438 0.31 33.24 -6.06
CA TRP A 438 1.53 33.69 -5.36
C TRP A 438 2.73 33.88 -6.31
N LEU A 439 2.69 33.27 -7.50
CA LEU A 439 3.66 33.44 -8.58
C LEU A 439 3.29 34.56 -9.57
N PHE A 440 2.14 35.24 -9.41
CA PHE A 440 1.87 36.50 -10.10
C PHE A 440 2.64 37.62 -9.38
N PRO A 441 3.68 38.24 -9.98
CA PRO A 441 4.22 39.47 -9.46
C PRO A 441 3.19 40.56 -9.76
N LEU A 442 2.47 41.02 -8.73
CA LEU A 442 1.91 42.37 -8.78
C LEU A 442 3.05 43.31 -9.12
N LEU A 443 2.87 44.08 -10.21
CA LEU A 443 3.81 45.06 -10.74
C LEU A 443 4.76 45.62 -9.67
N SER A 444 6.00 45.13 -9.67
CA SER A 444 7.13 45.93 -9.21
C SER A 444 8.36 45.50 -10.00
N VAL A 445 9.04 46.55 -10.45
CA VAL A 445 10.22 46.59 -11.32
C VAL A 445 11.21 45.46 -11.04
N SER A 446 11.74 44.90 -12.12
CA SER A 446 12.83 43.92 -12.14
C SER A 446 14.00 44.33 -11.22
N LEU A 447 14.24 43.54 -10.18
CA LEU A 447 15.59 43.18 -9.75
C LEU A 447 15.61 41.69 -9.45
N SER A 448 16.54 41.02 -10.10
CA SER A 448 16.86 39.60 -9.93
C SER A 448 17.02 39.21 -8.46
N LEU A 449 16.20 38.27 -8.00
CA LEU A 449 16.53 37.35 -6.91
C LEU A 449 15.80 36.03 -7.17
N SER A 450 16.52 35.11 -7.82
CA SER A 450 16.18 33.70 -7.84
C SER A 450 16.18 33.17 -6.40
N LEU A 451 15.00 32.82 -5.88
CA LEU A 451 14.89 32.08 -4.63
C LEU A 451 14.71 30.59 -4.95
N SER A 452 15.83 29.89 -5.03
CA SER A 452 15.89 28.46 -4.81
C SER A 452 15.88 28.22 -3.29
N LEU A 453 14.88 27.50 -2.79
CA LEU A 453 14.86 27.09 -1.38
C LEU A 453 15.96 26.04 -1.17
N SER A 454 17.09 26.47 -0.59
CA SER A 454 18.04 25.62 0.11
C SER A 454 18.15 26.13 1.53
N LEU A 455 17.71 25.34 2.51
CA LEU A 455 17.97 25.62 3.92
C LEU A 455 19.43 25.25 4.19
N SER A 456 20.30 26.24 4.30
CA SER A 456 21.65 26.05 4.83
C SER A 456 21.72 26.66 6.23
N LEU A 457 21.82 25.81 7.25
CA LEU A 457 22.22 26.25 8.60
C LEU A 457 23.75 26.40 8.59
N SER A 458 24.24 27.60 8.87
CA SER A 458 25.64 27.80 9.24
C SER A 458 25.72 27.99 10.75
N LEU A 459 26.33 27.03 11.46
CA LEU A 459 26.82 27.25 12.81
C LEU A 459 28.16 27.99 12.70
N SER A 460 28.27 29.14 13.37
CA SER A 460 29.57 29.74 13.66
C SER A 460 29.77 29.77 15.18
N LEU A 461 30.82 29.10 15.64
CA LEU A 461 31.36 29.23 16.99
C LEU A 461 32.21 30.50 17.03
N SER A 462 31.82 31.51 17.81
CA SER A 462 32.76 32.32 18.57
C SER A 462 32.06 33.34 19.49
N PHE A 463 32.62 33.46 20.69
CA PHE A 463 32.27 34.37 21.77
C PHE A 463 32.20 35.85 21.34
N SER A 464 31.43 36.61 22.13
CA SER A 464 31.39 38.09 22.32
C SER A 464 30.27 38.90 21.61
N LEU A 465 29.48 39.59 22.46
CA LEU A 465 28.42 40.53 22.11
C LEU A 465 28.99 41.87 21.64
N SER A 466 28.47 42.40 20.53
CA SER A 466 28.19 43.84 20.37
C SER A 466 27.37 44.09 19.11
N PHE A 467 26.25 44.82 19.26
CA PHE A 467 25.39 45.29 18.17
C PHE A 467 25.87 46.65 17.64
N SER A 468 25.88 46.82 16.31
CA SER A 468 25.96 48.11 15.64
C SER A 468 25.36 47.98 14.23
N LEU A 469 24.23 48.66 13.99
CA LEU A 469 23.61 48.82 12.67
C LEU A 469 23.96 50.21 12.14
N SER A 470 24.51 50.29 10.93
CA SER A 470 24.63 51.55 10.19
C SER A 470 24.27 51.31 8.72
N PHE A 471 23.25 52.01 8.24
CA PHE A 471 22.83 52.07 6.84
C PHE A 471 23.21 53.43 6.24
N SER A 472 23.74 53.44 5.01
CA SER A 472 23.82 54.63 4.16
C SER A 472 23.19 54.33 2.80
N LEU A 473 22.12 55.04 2.48
CA LEU A 473 21.48 55.04 1.15
C LEU A 473 21.93 56.29 0.39
N SER A 474 22.29 56.14 -0.89
CA SER A 474 22.37 57.23 -1.84
C SER A 474 21.46 56.92 -3.03
N LEU A 475 20.58 57.87 -3.38
CA LEU A 475 19.60 57.76 -4.46
C LEU A 475 19.77 58.98 -5.38
N SER A 476 19.90 58.73 -6.68
CA SER A 476 19.97 59.79 -7.69
C SER A 476 19.08 59.46 -8.90
N CYS A 477 17.96 60.20 -8.99
CA CYS A 477 17.24 60.66 -10.20
C CYS A 477 16.58 59.64 -11.18
N PRO A 478 15.69 60.08 -12.11
CA PRO A 478 14.38 60.70 -11.92
C PRO A 478 13.24 59.96 -12.71
N LEU A 479 12.01 60.43 -12.50
CA LEU A 479 10.71 59.98 -13.04
C LEU A 479 10.62 59.69 -14.56
N THR A 480 9.70 58.77 -14.92
CA THR A 480 8.51 59.07 -15.76
C THR A 480 7.40 58.04 -15.54
N LEU A 481 6.21 58.49 -15.15
CA LEU A 481 4.98 57.69 -15.00
C LEU A 481 4.10 57.88 -16.24
N SER A 482 3.72 56.78 -16.88
CA SER A 482 2.66 56.71 -17.88
C SER A 482 1.56 55.81 -17.34
N LEU A 483 0.38 56.37 -17.10
CA LEU A 483 -0.84 55.65 -16.73
C LEU A 483 -1.66 55.38 -17.99
N SER A 484 -2.12 54.14 -18.16
CA SER A 484 -3.18 53.78 -19.11
C SER A 484 -4.18 52.83 -18.43
N PRO A 485 -5.49 52.94 -18.73
CA PRO A 485 -6.57 52.49 -17.83
C PRO A 485 -7.34 51.30 -18.42
N PHE A 486 -7.29 50.12 -17.81
CA PHE A 486 -8.26 49.05 -18.10
C PHE A 486 -8.39 48.09 -16.90
N LEU A 487 -9.20 48.47 -15.92
CA LEU A 487 -9.71 47.57 -14.88
C LEU A 487 -11.15 47.99 -14.56
N SER A 488 -12.05 47.54 -15.43
CA SER A 488 -13.48 47.46 -15.18
C SER A 488 -13.96 46.27 -16.00
N PHE A 489 -14.08 45.11 -15.35
CA PHE A 489 -15.22 44.21 -15.46
C PHE A 489 -14.97 42.94 -14.62
N LEU A 490 -16.06 42.44 -14.04
CA LEU A 490 -16.25 41.10 -13.44
C LEU A 490 -15.94 40.93 -11.95
N PHE A 491 -16.79 41.57 -11.13
CA PHE A 491 -17.42 40.88 -9.99
C PHE A 491 -18.94 40.87 -10.23
N LYS A 492 -19.45 39.74 -10.73
CA LYS A 492 -20.84 39.24 -10.59
C LYS A 492 -21.02 37.96 -11.40
N ALA A 493 -20.82 36.82 -10.75
CA ALA A 493 -21.58 35.57 -10.84
C ALA A 493 -20.89 34.51 -9.97
#